data_AF-A0A1X7TNW0-F1
#
_entry.id   AF-A0A1X7TNW0-F1
#
_cell.length_a   1.000
_cell.length_b   1.000
_cell.length_c   1.000
_cell.angle_alpha   90.00
_cell.angle_beta   90.00
_cell.angle_gamma   90.00
#
_symmetry.space_group_name_H-M   'P 1'
#
loop_
_entity.id
_entity.type
_entity.pdbx_description
1 polymer ?
#
loop_
_entity_poly.entity_id
_entity_poly.type
_entity_poly.pdbx_seq_one_letter_code
_entity_poly.pdbx_strand_id
1 'polypeptide(L)'
;MVSRYNKSCNDSLNDISSESKEETLLEAFANGGHKIDDFVVYCGFAGSDGNIVRCEESLEPVFTSLGVCFIFNSAYNGQPDRKVTLAGPQFGLNLVLNVSVSEYSRLSSSNVGVKVSVHDRNSIPVPHQVGVTLSPGKNSYLAIETVKHVDKTRESKNLRQ
;
A
#
# COMPACT_ATOMS: atom_id res chain seq x y z
N MET A 1 20.23 -34.50 7.85
CA MET A 1 19.39 -33.58 8.64
C MET A 1 18.14 -33.28 7.85
N VAL A 2 17.02 -33.95 8.16
CA VAL A 2 15.71 -33.69 7.54
C VAL A 2 14.81 -33.21 8.67
N SER A 3 14.50 -31.92 8.68
CA SER A 3 13.65 -31.32 9.70
C SER A 3 12.19 -31.61 9.39
N ARG A 4 11.49 -32.08 10.43
CA ARG A 4 10.11 -32.55 10.41
C ARG A 4 9.16 -31.38 10.19
N TYR A 5 8.30 -31.48 9.18
CA TYR A 5 7.03 -30.74 9.15
C TYR A 5 5.91 -31.69 8.72
N ASN A 6 5.60 -32.66 9.59
CA ASN A 6 4.36 -33.43 9.52
C ASN A 6 3.41 -32.85 10.57
N LYS A 7 2.73 -31.75 10.23
CA LYS A 7 1.46 -31.43 10.90
C LYS A 7 0.35 -32.04 10.05
N SER A 8 -0.48 -32.87 10.67
CA SER A 8 -1.64 -33.43 10.00
C SER A 8 -2.66 -32.30 9.79
N CYS A 9 -3.38 -32.32 8.67
CA CYS A 9 -4.41 -31.32 8.39
C CYS A 9 -5.48 -31.28 9.51
N ASN A 10 -5.73 -32.41 10.18
CA ASN A 10 -6.62 -32.50 11.34
C ASN A 10 -6.12 -31.70 12.55
N ASP A 11 -4.81 -31.57 12.74
CA ASP A 11 -4.26 -30.79 13.86
C ASP A 11 -4.49 -29.29 13.64
N SER A 12 -4.42 -28.83 12.39
CA SER A 12 -4.79 -27.46 11.99
C SER A 12 -6.30 -27.22 12.02
N LEU A 13 -7.13 -28.25 11.87
CA LEU A 13 -8.59 -28.15 11.97
C LEU A 13 -9.08 -28.13 13.42
N ASN A 14 -8.36 -28.75 14.35
CA ASN A 14 -8.69 -28.72 15.78
C ASN A 14 -8.39 -27.35 16.41
N ASP A 15 -7.40 -26.61 15.89
CA ASP A 15 -7.17 -25.20 16.24
C ASP A 15 -8.31 -24.27 15.77
N ILE A 16 -9.20 -24.75 14.89
CA ILE A 16 -10.39 -24.00 14.44
C ILE A 16 -11.59 -24.24 15.38
N SER A 17 -11.48 -25.15 16.36
CA SER A 17 -12.61 -25.45 17.25
C SER A 17 -12.63 -24.56 18.51
N SER A 18 -13.73 -23.81 18.61
CA SER A 18 -14.40 -23.30 19.82
C SER A 18 -13.82 -22.09 20.57
N GLU A 19 -13.52 -21.01 19.84
CA GLU A 19 -13.87 -19.66 20.29
C GLU A 19 -14.21 -18.83 19.04
N SER A 20 -15.25 -19.25 18.30
CA SER A 20 -15.73 -18.48 17.16
C SER A 20 -16.37 -17.20 17.70
N LYS A 21 -15.56 -16.17 17.94
CA LYS A 21 -16.02 -14.82 17.63
C LYS A 21 -16.55 -14.92 16.20
N GLU A 22 -17.79 -14.51 15.97
CA GLU A 22 -18.27 -14.27 14.61
C GLU A 22 -17.38 -13.16 14.04
N GLU A 23 -16.21 -13.54 13.53
CA GLU A 23 -15.38 -12.61 12.78
C GLU A 23 -16.14 -12.28 11.51
N THR A 24 -16.45 -11.01 11.36
CA THR A 24 -16.98 -10.51 10.11
C THR A 24 -15.97 -10.77 9.00
N LEU A 25 -16.44 -10.93 7.76
CA LEU A 25 -15.54 -11.04 6.61
C LEU A 25 -14.53 -9.89 6.57
N LEU A 26 -14.96 -8.69 6.98
CA LEU A 26 -14.09 -7.52 7.07
C LEU A 26 -12.94 -7.73 8.08
N GLU A 27 -13.23 -8.24 9.26
CA GLU A 27 -12.22 -8.56 10.28
C GLU A 27 -11.27 -9.64 9.80
N ALA A 28 -11.77 -10.70 9.16
CA ALA A 28 -10.94 -11.75 8.59
C ALA A 28 -9.94 -11.19 7.54
N PHE A 29 -10.40 -10.30 6.65
CA PHE A 29 -9.51 -9.62 5.69
C PHE A 29 -8.55 -8.64 6.35
N ALA A 30 -9.01 -7.90 7.37
CA ALA A 30 -8.16 -6.99 8.13
C ALA A 30 -7.03 -7.74 8.86
N ASN A 31 -7.35 -8.91 9.42
CA ASN A 31 -6.46 -9.72 10.25
C ASN A 31 -5.51 -10.57 9.41
N GLY A 32 -5.98 -11.12 8.29
CA GLY A 32 -5.16 -11.90 7.36
C GLY A 32 -4.29 -11.06 6.41
N GLY A 33 -4.52 -9.74 6.33
CA GLY A 33 -3.68 -8.83 5.56
C GLY A 33 -2.38 -8.45 6.28
N HIS A 34 -1.39 -7.99 5.51
CA HIS A 34 -0.16 -7.45 6.08
C HIS A 34 -0.44 -6.28 7.04
N LYS A 35 0.20 -6.30 8.20
CA LYS A 35 0.19 -5.19 9.16
C LYS A 35 1.26 -4.17 8.79
N ILE A 36 1.03 -2.91 9.13
CA ILE A 36 1.96 -1.83 8.77
C ILE A 36 3.35 -2.06 9.38
N ASP A 37 3.40 -2.45 10.64
CA ASP A 37 4.64 -2.66 11.40
C ASP A 37 5.50 -3.80 10.83
N ASP A 38 4.85 -4.79 10.18
CA ASP A 38 5.54 -5.91 9.54
C ASP A 38 5.92 -5.60 8.09
N PHE A 39 5.09 -4.81 7.39
CA PHE A 39 5.23 -4.52 5.97
C PHE A 39 6.19 -3.36 5.70
N VAL A 40 6.20 -2.33 6.57
CA VAL A 40 6.97 -1.10 6.39
C VAL A 40 8.13 -1.10 7.38
N VAL A 41 9.32 -1.47 6.90
CA VAL A 41 10.55 -1.50 7.69
C VAL A 41 11.10 -0.09 7.90
N TYR A 42 10.92 0.79 6.92
CA TYR A 42 11.35 2.18 6.99
C TYR A 42 10.46 3.06 6.10
N CYS A 43 10.08 4.23 6.62
CA CYS A 43 9.45 5.31 5.88
C CYS A 43 10.19 6.62 6.13
N GLY A 44 10.65 7.27 5.06
CA GLY A 44 11.25 8.60 5.11
C GLY A 44 10.62 9.53 4.08
N PHE A 45 10.34 10.78 4.47
CA PHE A 45 9.86 11.81 3.58
C PHE A 45 10.45 13.17 3.95
N ALA A 46 11.06 13.87 2.99
CA ALA A 46 11.75 15.13 3.28
C ALA A 46 10.87 16.38 3.23
N GLY A 47 9.69 16.28 2.61
CA GLY A 47 8.75 17.40 2.51
C GLY A 47 9.32 18.67 1.88
N SER A 48 8.77 19.81 2.29
CA SER A 48 9.10 21.13 1.73
C SER A 48 10.32 21.78 2.39
N ASP A 49 10.63 21.43 3.64
CA ASP A 49 11.76 21.96 4.40
C ASP A 49 13.06 21.18 4.14
N GLY A 50 12.97 20.05 3.45
CA GLY A 50 14.10 19.22 3.04
C GLY A 50 14.64 18.32 4.16
N ASN A 51 14.01 18.32 5.33
CA ASN A 51 14.40 17.48 6.45
C ASN A 51 13.67 16.14 6.39
N ILE A 52 14.41 15.04 6.30
CA ILE A 52 13.81 13.70 6.26
C ILE A 52 13.16 13.41 7.62
N VAL A 53 11.83 13.25 7.61
CA VAL A 53 11.06 12.82 8.77
C VAL A 53 10.54 11.39 8.57
N ARG A 54 10.31 10.71 9.69
CA ARG A 54 9.62 9.41 9.73
C ARG A 54 8.15 9.58 9.30
N CYS A 55 7.64 8.65 8.52
CA CYS A 55 6.31 8.73 7.91
C CYS A 55 5.44 7.49 8.09
N GLU A 56 5.84 6.55 8.95
CA GLU A 56 5.10 5.33 9.26
C GLU A 56 3.71 5.66 9.79
N GLU A 57 3.60 6.62 10.71
CA GLU A 57 2.31 7.11 11.25
C GLU A 57 1.46 7.87 10.22
N SER A 58 2.04 8.21 9.06
CA SER A 58 1.37 8.94 7.99
C SER A 58 0.76 8.03 6.92
N LEU A 59 0.87 6.71 7.09
CA LEU A 59 0.35 5.71 6.18
C LEU A 59 -1.02 5.22 6.67
N GLU A 60 -2.07 5.53 5.92
CA GLU A 60 -3.44 5.11 6.25
C GLU A 60 -3.74 3.72 5.68
N PRO A 61 -4.26 2.77 6.48
CA PRO A 61 -4.75 1.50 5.97
C PRO A 61 -6.05 1.69 5.20
N VAL A 62 -6.17 1.05 4.04
CA VAL A 62 -7.36 1.06 3.18
C VAL A 62 -7.61 -0.33 2.60
N PHE A 63 -8.88 -0.65 2.34
CA PHE A 63 -9.25 -1.88 1.64
C PHE A 63 -9.36 -1.63 0.14
N THR A 64 -8.70 -2.47 -0.65
CA THR A 64 -8.80 -2.49 -2.12
C THR A 64 -9.10 -3.91 -2.61
N SER A 65 -9.23 -4.09 -3.92
CA SER A 65 -9.33 -5.43 -4.51
C SER A 65 -8.07 -6.31 -4.32
N LEU A 66 -6.97 -5.75 -3.82
CA LEU A 66 -5.75 -6.46 -3.46
C LEU A 66 -5.65 -6.79 -1.96
N GLY A 67 -6.69 -6.50 -1.17
CA GLY A 67 -6.68 -6.63 0.29
C GLY A 67 -6.33 -5.32 0.99
N VAL A 68 -5.65 -5.42 2.13
CA VAL A 68 -5.19 -4.26 2.91
C VAL A 68 -4.03 -3.58 2.18
N CYS A 69 -4.16 -2.29 1.94
CA CYS A 69 -3.14 -1.42 1.35
C CYS A 69 -2.88 -0.22 2.27
N PHE A 70 -1.75 0.46 2.07
CA PHE A 70 -1.38 1.64 2.84
C PHE A 70 -1.19 2.85 1.91
N ILE A 71 -1.80 3.98 2.25
CA ILE A 71 -1.71 5.21 1.47
C ILE A 71 -0.92 6.25 2.25
N PHE A 72 0.17 6.73 1.65
CA PHE A 72 0.87 7.93 2.12
C PHE A 72 0.20 9.18 1.56
N ASN A 73 0.13 10.25 2.36
CA ASN A 73 -0.36 11.57 1.95
C ASN A 73 -1.82 11.56 1.43
N SER A 74 -2.69 10.70 1.99
CA SER A 74 -4.12 10.69 1.68
C SER A 74 -4.83 11.91 2.29
N ALA A 75 -6.00 12.30 1.78
CA ALA A 75 -6.89 13.28 2.43
C ALA A 75 -7.78 12.68 3.52
N TYR A 76 -7.63 11.39 3.79
CA TYR A 76 -8.45 10.71 4.76
C TYR A 76 -8.10 11.17 6.17
N ASN A 77 -9.07 11.10 7.08
CA ASN A 77 -8.89 11.37 8.50
C ASN A 77 -8.26 12.74 8.83
N GLY A 78 -8.43 13.74 7.95
CA GLY A 78 -7.90 15.09 8.18
C GLY A 78 -6.38 15.17 8.15
N GLN A 79 -5.69 14.20 7.54
CA GLN A 79 -4.25 14.26 7.38
C GLN A 79 -3.79 15.58 6.74
N PRO A 80 -2.55 16.03 7.00
CA PRO A 80 -2.00 17.22 6.35
C PRO A 80 -1.59 16.95 4.90
N ASP A 81 -1.71 17.97 4.07
CA ASP A 81 -1.21 17.97 2.68
C ASP A 81 0.32 18.11 2.69
N ARG A 82 1.01 17.02 2.33
CA ARG A 82 2.47 16.95 2.27
C ARG A 82 2.95 17.24 0.85
N LYS A 83 3.86 18.19 0.72
CA LYS A 83 4.44 18.64 -0.56
C LYS A 83 5.95 18.51 -0.53
N VAL A 84 6.53 18.44 -1.71
CA VAL A 84 7.98 18.52 -1.93
C VAL A 84 8.28 19.71 -2.82
N THR A 85 9.37 20.41 -2.54
CA THR A 85 9.86 21.55 -3.33
C THR A 85 11.07 21.19 -4.18
N LEU A 86 11.78 20.13 -3.82
CA LEU A 86 13.00 19.66 -4.47
C LEU A 86 12.77 18.30 -5.12
N ALA A 87 13.29 18.14 -6.34
CA ALA A 87 13.33 16.87 -7.03
C ALA A 87 14.54 16.05 -6.59
N GLY A 88 14.38 14.72 -6.55
CA GLY A 88 15.45 13.78 -6.24
C GLY A 88 15.02 12.71 -5.23
N PRO A 89 15.67 11.54 -5.26
CA PRO A 89 15.29 10.40 -4.43
C PRO A 89 15.41 10.66 -2.93
N GLN A 90 16.29 11.58 -2.51
CA GLN A 90 16.47 11.97 -1.11
C GLN A 90 15.35 12.88 -0.57
N PHE A 91 14.59 13.54 -1.45
CA PHE A 91 13.57 14.52 -1.06
C PHE A 91 12.14 13.96 -1.13
N GLY A 92 11.95 12.89 -1.91
CA GLY A 92 10.67 12.22 -2.08
C GLY A 92 10.33 11.26 -0.92
N LEU A 93 9.43 10.33 -1.23
CA LEU A 93 9.08 9.22 -0.35
C LEU A 93 10.10 8.08 -0.53
N ASN A 94 10.71 7.67 0.57
CA ASN A 94 11.63 6.54 0.64
C ASN A 94 11.03 5.44 1.51
N LEU A 95 10.92 4.23 0.97
CA LEU A 95 10.31 3.08 1.63
C LEU A 95 11.26 1.88 1.58
N VAL A 96 11.40 1.20 2.72
CA VAL A 96 11.92 -0.16 2.77
C VAL A 96 10.77 -1.05 3.19
N LEU A 97 10.41 -2.00 2.32
CA LEU A 97 9.24 -2.86 2.50
C LEU A 97 9.65 -4.31 2.71
N ASN A 98 8.99 -4.99 3.63
CA ASN A 98 9.09 -6.42 3.83
C ASN A 98 7.84 -7.11 3.27
N VAL A 99 8.01 -7.82 2.16
CA VAL A 99 6.93 -8.57 1.50
C VAL A 99 6.64 -9.93 2.13
N SER A 100 7.43 -10.40 3.10
CA SER A 100 7.24 -11.70 3.78
C SER A 100 6.88 -12.86 2.84
N VAL A 101 7.72 -13.13 1.83
CA VAL A 101 7.44 -14.14 0.77
C VAL A 101 7.09 -15.52 1.33
N SER A 102 7.59 -15.88 2.51
CA SER A 102 7.27 -17.14 3.20
C SER A 102 5.81 -17.28 3.64
N GLU A 103 5.09 -16.17 3.78
CA GLU A 103 3.69 -16.11 4.22
C GLU A 103 2.70 -16.13 3.05
N TYR A 104 3.19 -16.12 1.81
CA TYR A 104 2.33 -16.15 0.64
C TYR A 104 1.57 -17.48 0.57
N SER A 105 0.25 -17.38 0.39
CA SER A 105 -0.57 -18.56 0.14
C SER A 105 -0.20 -19.19 -1.21
N ARG A 106 0.08 -20.49 -1.18
CA ARG A 106 0.46 -21.29 -2.36
C ARG A 106 -0.64 -21.36 -3.42
N LEU A 107 -1.87 -20.98 -3.09
CA LEU A 107 -3.04 -21.12 -3.96
C LEU A 107 -3.43 -19.83 -4.70
N SER A 108 -3.01 -18.65 -4.23
CA SER A 108 -3.57 -17.37 -4.69
C SER A 108 -2.60 -16.45 -5.43
N SER A 109 -1.29 -16.65 -5.32
CA SER A 109 -0.30 -15.70 -5.86
C SER A 109 0.74 -16.38 -6.76
N SER A 110 0.73 -16.04 -8.05
CA SER A 110 1.79 -16.42 -9.00
C SER A 110 2.91 -15.40 -9.06
N ASN A 111 2.68 -14.19 -8.55
CA ASN A 111 3.62 -13.06 -8.60
C ASN A 111 3.97 -12.62 -7.19
N VAL A 112 5.25 -12.34 -6.96
CA VAL A 112 5.79 -11.84 -5.68
C VAL A 112 6.30 -10.42 -5.85
N GLY A 113 5.85 -9.51 -5.00
CA GLY A 113 6.29 -8.11 -5.02
C GLY A 113 5.25 -7.17 -4.45
N VAL A 114 5.47 -5.88 -4.69
CA VAL A 114 4.58 -4.80 -4.24
C VAL A 114 3.95 -4.13 -5.46
N LYS A 115 2.67 -3.77 -5.34
CA LYS A 115 1.98 -2.97 -6.35
C LYS A 115 1.82 -1.54 -5.83
N VAL A 116 2.32 -0.57 -6.59
CA VAL A 116 2.32 0.84 -6.22
C VAL A 116 1.50 1.62 -7.23
N SER A 117 0.55 2.43 -6.76
CA SER A 117 -0.22 3.35 -7.59
C SER A 117 -0.11 4.77 -7.06
N VAL A 118 0.15 5.73 -7.97
CA VAL A 118 0.14 7.16 -7.67
C VAL A 118 -1.18 7.73 -8.17
N HIS A 119 -1.87 8.48 -7.32
CA HIS A 119 -3.19 9.04 -7.63
C HIS A 119 -3.40 10.36 -6.89
N ASP A 120 -4.48 11.07 -7.24
CA ASP A 120 -4.86 12.30 -6.56
C ASP A 120 -5.27 12.03 -5.11
N ARG A 121 -4.94 12.96 -4.22
CA ARG A 121 -5.14 12.81 -2.77
C ARG A 121 -6.59 12.49 -2.34
N ASN A 122 -7.57 12.94 -3.13
CA ASN A 122 -8.99 12.76 -2.87
C ASN A 122 -9.63 11.62 -3.68
N SER A 123 -8.88 10.92 -4.53
CA SER A 123 -9.42 9.83 -5.34
C SER A 123 -9.39 8.50 -4.59
N ILE A 124 -10.25 7.57 -5.02
CA ILE A 124 -10.25 6.19 -4.52
C ILE A 124 -9.06 5.43 -5.14
N PRO A 125 -8.26 4.70 -4.35
CA PRO A 125 -7.14 3.91 -4.88
C PRO A 125 -7.64 2.69 -5.68
N VAL A 126 -7.12 2.52 -6.90
CA VAL A 126 -7.41 1.35 -7.76
C VAL A 126 -6.12 0.67 -8.25
N PRO A 127 -5.25 0.21 -7.33
CA PRO A 127 -3.91 -0.28 -7.68
C PRO A 127 -3.94 -1.47 -8.63
N HIS A 128 -5.00 -2.30 -8.58
CA HIS A 128 -5.18 -3.40 -9.51
C HIS A 128 -5.13 -2.93 -10.99
N GLN A 129 -5.72 -1.78 -11.31
CA GLN A 129 -5.86 -1.26 -12.68
C GLN A 129 -4.69 -0.39 -13.12
N VAL A 130 -4.19 0.49 -12.24
CA VAL A 130 -3.21 1.54 -12.61
C VAL A 130 -1.86 1.40 -11.91
N GLY A 131 -1.68 0.37 -11.09
CA GLY A 131 -0.47 0.19 -10.30
C GLY A 131 0.66 -0.48 -11.07
N VAL A 132 1.90 -0.04 -10.78
CA VAL A 132 3.14 -0.67 -11.24
C VAL A 132 3.57 -1.75 -10.25
N THR A 133 4.13 -2.85 -10.75
CA THR A 133 4.62 -3.95 -9.91
C THR A 133 6.14 -3.84 -9.74
N LEU A 134 6.59 -3.88 -8.49
CA LEU A 134 7.99 -3.85 -8.10
C LEU A 134 8.39 -5.19 -7.49
N SER A 135 9.44 -5.80 -8.03
CA SER A 135 9.98 -7.05 -7.50
C SER A 135 10.80 -6.83 -6.22
N PRO A 136 10.76 -7.76 -5.26
CA PRO A 136 11.60 -7.67 -4.06
C PRO A 136 13.08 -7.88 -4.38
N GLY A 137 13.96 -7.54 -3.43
CA GLY A 137 15.41 -7.76 -3.54
C GLY A 137 16.13 -6.76 -4.46
N LYS A 138 15.47 -5.67 -4.87
CA LYS A 138 16.05 -4.60 -5.68
C LYS A 138 15.64 -3.23 -5.15
N ASN A 139 16.52 -2.24 -5.32
CA ASN A 139 16.15 -0.84 -5.17
C ASN A 139 15.45 -0.37 -6.45
N SER A 140 14.22 0.13 -6.31
CA SER A 140 13.42 0.64 -7.42
C SER A 140 13.17 2.13 -7.24
N TYR A 141 13.35 2.91 -8.30
CA TYR A 141 13.12 4.35 -8.29
C TYR A 141 11.97 4.69 -9.23
N LEU A 142 10.93 5.32 -8.70
CA LEU A 142 9.78 5.80 -9.47
C LEU A 142 9.83 7.32 -9.54
N ALA A 143 10.26 7.86 -10.69
CA ALA A 143 10.16 9.28 -10.96
C ALA A 143 8.71 9.62 -11.35
N ILE A 144 8.18 10.70 -10.77
CA ILE A 144 6.79 11.12 -10.95
C ILE A 144 6.79 12.56 -11.47
N GLU A 145 5.98 12.83 -12.49
CA GLU A 145 5.71 14.17 -13.02
C GLU A 145 4.21 14.40 -13.06
N THR A 146 3.76 15.55 -12.55
CA THR A 146 2.34 15.91 -12.53
C THR A 146 1.93 16.57 -13.83
N VAL A 147 1.01 15.95 -14.57
CA VAL A 147 0.43 16.51 -15.79
C VAL A 147 -1.00 16.97 -15.52
N LYS A 148 -1.30 18.24 -15.84
CA LYS A 148 -2.67 18.78 -15.76
C LYS A 148 -3.31 18.79 -17.13
N HIS A 149 -4.35 17.98 -17.31
CA HIS A 149 -5.17 18.01 -18.52
C HIS A 149 -6.29 19.05 -18.39
N VAL A 150 -6.36 19.98 -19.35
CA VAL A 150 -7.39 21.02 -19.40
C VAL A 150 -8.32 20.74 -20.58
N ASP A 151 -9.59 20.43 -20.29
CA ASP A 151 -10.63 20.26 -21.32
C ASP A 151 -11.25 21.62 -21.69
N LYS A 152 -10.73 22.20 -22.78
CA LYS A 152 -11.20 23.49 -23.32
C LYS A 152 -12.65 23.45 -23.84
N THR A 153 -13.20 22.27 -24.09
CA THR A 153 -14.59 22.10 -24.54
C THR A 153 -15.60 22.40 -23.42
N ARG A 154 -15.20 22.27 -22.15
CA ARG A 154 -16.00 22.67 -20.98
C ARG A 154 -15.93 24.18 -20.69
N GLU A 155 -14.76 24.80 -20.87
CA GLU A 155 -14.60 26.25 -20.68
C GLU A 155 -15.45 27.06 -21.67
N SER A 156 -15.51 26.63 -22.94
CA SER A 156 -16.33 27.31 -23.95
C SER A 156 -17.85 27.19 -23.74
N LYS A 157 -18.33 26.24 -22.93
CA LYS A 157 -19.75 26.12 -22.55
C LYS A 157 -20.11 27.06 -21.39
N ASN A 158 -19.20 27.32 -20.46
CA ASN A 158 -19.41 28.27 -19.36
C ASN A 158 -19.30 29.74 -19.79
N LEU A 159 -18.62 30.02 -20.91
CA LEU A 159 -18.54 31.36 -21.52
C LEU A 159 -19.74 31.73 -22.42
N ARG A 160 -20.72 30.83 -22.56
CA ARG A 160 -21.93 31.02 -23.37
C ARG A 160 -23.22 31.11 -22.53
N GLN A 161 -23.10 31.27 -21.21
CA GLN A 161 -24.19 31.66 -20.30
C GLN A 161 -23.94 33.09 -19.83
#